data_AF-A0A1I8C074-F1
#
_entry.id   AF-A0A1I8C074-F1
#
_cell.length_a   1.000
_cell.length_b   1.000
_cell.length_c   1.000
_cell.angle_alpha   90.00
_cell.angle_beta   90.00
_cell.angle_gamma   90.00
#
_symmetry.space_group_name_H-M   'P 1'
#
loop_
_entity.id
_entity.type
_entity.pdbx_description
1 polymer ?
#
loop_
_entity_poly.entity_id
_entity_poly.type
_entity_poly.pdbx_seq_one_letter_code
_entity_poly.pdbx_strand_id
1 'polypeptide(L)'
;MSEKEESAGGEQDDVSFLRTGDIICLTCLVTSQKEGAGGESERVCLATEGFGNRMCTLENISDRDCPPDISSCSLYIENALSVRALQEMMSADGGTIGGNAGGGTTTTNSSTNDTTTSKGGGGGGGHKTLLYGHAVQLRHVQSLMYLACLSSCSSNDKLAFDVGVQEGSEEGESSWWTIHPASKQRSEGEKVRAGDDVILVSVATERYLHMTNVAEDALIGGRLEYMVIASFHQTLWNVTSLSSGSVRTRNMGHLFGNDVLRLFHGNDECLTIPENWSEYPLHNLIIYEGGPAVTQARSLWRIELIRNKWHGALVGYEQPFRIRHITTGRYLGVVEGMNEKLVQLLHRDRATYQNSAFVLCPNKDPKKQMLVDEKEEEGMGQATIHYGETNAFIRHVEREVWLTYQTSEVTRKGIGKVEEKKAIAHSEGHMDDCYTFFMALSEESMSARVIRKCSAVLNRFLKGIEGLQTDGNESRDWRRVDLNEVLMLMRDLIDYFAQPEEQLDFESRQNRFRALRSRQDLFQAFTFLYSFKLFYFKYN
;
A
#
# COMPACT_ATOMS: atom_id res chain seq x y z
N MET A 1 -35.47 -20.22 6.01
CA MET A 1 -35.38 -19.05 6.93
C MET A 1 -34.25 -19.23 7.95
N SER A 2 -33.93 -20.46 8.37
CA SER A 2 -32.82 -20.78 9.28
C SER A 2 -31.40 -20.62 8.71
N GLU A 3 -31.17 -20.89 7.41
CA GLU A 3 -29.83 -20.74 6.80
C GLU A 3 -29.38 -19.27 6.60
N LYS A 4 -30.34 -18.34 6.55
CA LYS A 4 -30.05 -16.89 6.40
C LYS A 4 -29.67 -16.23 7.72
N GLU A 5 -30.06 -16.79 8.86
CA GLU A 5 -29.73 -16.27 10.19
C GLU A 5 -28.34 -16.74 10.66
N GLU A 6 -27.94 -17.98 10.35
CA GLU A 6 -26.57 -18.45 10.64
C GLU A 6 -25.49 -17.75 9.78
N SER A 7 -25.78 -17.47 8.50
CA SER A 7 -24.82 -16.74 7.65
C SER A 7 -24.66 -15.27 8.07
N ALA A 8 -25.75 -14.63 8.53
CA ALA A 8 -25.72 -13.25 9.01
C ALA A 8 -24.92 -13.10 10.32
N GLY A 9 -25.02 -14.08 11.22
CA GLY A 9 -24.24 -14.09 12.47
C GLY A 9 -22.73 -14.27 12.24
N GLY A 10 -22.34 -15.14 11.31
CA GLY A 10 -20.94 -15.36 10.95
C GLY A 10 -20.30 -14.14 10.26
N GLU A 11 -21.03 -13.45 9.39
CA GLU A 11 -20.54 -12.24 8.72
C GLU A 11 -20.39 -11.05 9.67
N GLN A 12 -21.27 -10.91 10.66
CA GLN A 12 -21.13 -9.86 11.67
C GLN A 12 -19.93 -10.12 12.60
N ASP A 13 -19.66 -11.38 12.94
CA ASP A 13 -18.46 -11.77 13.68
C ASP A 13 -17.17 -11.52 12.88
N ASP A 14 -17.20 -11.69 11.55
CA ASP A 14 -16.08 -11.41 10.63
C ASP A 14 -15.66 -9.94 10.57
N VAL A 15 -16.56 -9.05 10.97
CA VAL A 15 -16.36 -7.59 10.93
C VAL A 15 -16.11 -7.03 12.34
N SER A 16 -16.57 -7.73 13.38
CA SER A 16 -16.52 -7.25 14.77
C SER A 16 -15.23 -7.61 15.50
N PHE A 17 -14.61 -8.75 15.18
CA PHE A 17 -13.43 -9.28 15.88
C PHE A 17 -12.24 -9.43 14.94
N LEU A 18 -11.04 -9.13 15.44
CA LEU A 18 -9.81 -9.26 14.66
C LEU A 18 -9.35 -10.71 14.58
N ARG A 19 -8.87 -11.13 13.41
CA ARG A 19 -8.38 -12.48 13.16
C ARG A 19 -7.08 -12.50 12.37
N THR A 20 -6.37 -13.61 12.44
CA THR A 20 -5.27 -13.88 11.50
C THR A 20 -5.81 -13.85 10.07
N GLY A 21 -5.10 -13.18 9.17
CA GLY A 21 -5.56 -12.92 7.81
C GLY A 21 -6.18 -11.53 7.58
N ASP A 22 -6.55 -10.81 8.64
CA ASP A 22 -7.10 -9.46 8.49
C ASP A 22 -5.99 -8.43 8.19
N ILE A 23 -6.38 -7.38 7.47
CA ILE A 23 -5.54 -6.19 7.23
C ILE A 23 -6.04 -5.07 8.14
N ILE A 24 -5.13 -4.50 8.93
CA ILE A 24 -5.39 -3.49 9.94
C ILE A 24 -4.50 -2.25 9.78
N CYS A 25 -4.90 -1.19 10.46
CA CYS A 25 -4.12 0.02 10.72
C CYS A 25 -3.98 0.20 12.24
N LEU A 26 -2.82 0.68 12.68
CA LEU A 26 -2.60 1.14 14.04
C LEU A 26 -2.67 2.68 14.05
N THR A 27 -3.68 3.24 14.71
CA THR A 27 -3.87 4.70 14.77
C THR A 27 -3.75 5.21 16.20
N CYS A 28 -3.29 6.44 16.39
CA CYS A 28 -3.28 7.08 17.70
C CYS A 28 -3.65 8.56 17.56
N LEU A 29 -3.95 9.21 18.69
CA LEU A 29 -4.24 10.63 18.76
C LEU A 29 -3.00 11.40 19.18
N VAL A 30 -2.77 12.51 18.50
CA VAL A 30 -1.66 13.43 18.69
C VAL A 30 -2.24 14.80 19.02
N THR A 31 -1.81 15.39 20.13
CA THR A 31 -2.23 16.76 20.49
C THR A 31 -1.25 17.77 19.91
N SER A 32 -1.68 18.53 18.91
CA SER A 32 -0.90 19.65 18.38
C SER A 32 -1.00 20.83 19.34
N GLN A 33 0.12 21.25 19.93
CA GLN A 33 0.19 22.53 20.65
C GLN A 33 0.30 23.68 19.64
N LYS A 34 -0.78 23.97 18.90
CA LYS A 34 -0.89 25.28 18.25
C LYS A 34 -1.25 26.29 19.34
N GLU A 35 -0.30 27.15 19.72
CA GLU A 35 -0.54 28.25 20.65
C GLU A 35 -1.76 29.08 20.19
N GLY A 36 -2.80 29.15 21.04
CA GLY A 36 -3.88 30.14 20.92
C GLY A 36 -5.26 29.67 20.40
N ALA A 37 -5.42 28.42 19.96
CA ALA A 37 -6.73 27.84 19.67
C ALA A 37 -6.81 26.47 20.35
N GLY A 38 -7.92 26.15 21.04
CA GLY A 38 -8.08 24.92 21.81
C GLY A 38 -7.54 23.71 21.05
N GLY A 39 -6.57 23.01 21.64
CA GLY A 39 -5.72 22.03 20.95
C GLY A 39 -6.54 21.02 20.15
N GLU A 40 -6.46 21.10 18.83
CA GLU A 40 -7.10 20.15 17.93
C GLU A 40 -6.28 18.85 17.96
N SER A 41 -6.92 17.74 18.33
CA SER A 41 -6.29 16.42 18.33
C SER A 41 -6.29 15.85 16.91
N GLU A 42 -5.12 15.61 16.35
CA GLU A 42 -4.96 14.95 15.05
C GLU A 42 -4.84 13.45 15.24
N ARG A 43 -5.60 12.67 14.48
CA ARG A 43 -5.42 11.22 14.34
C ARG A 43 -4.38 10.92 13.27
N VAL A 44 -3.40 10.12 13.66
CA VAL A 44 -2.31 9.64 12.80
C VAL A 44 -2.30 8.11 12.76
N CYS A 45 -1.73 7.55 11.70
CA CYS A 45 -1.60 6.12 11.49
C CYS A 45 -0.13 5.72 11.36
N LEU A 46 0.25 4.60 11.96
CA LEU A 46 1.57 3.98 11.75
C LEU A 46 1.74 3.66 10.27
N ALA A 47 2.84 4.13 9.69
CA ALA A 47 3.17 3.95 8.28
C ALA A 47 4.62 3.49 8.11
N THR A 48 4.91 2.85 6.98
CA THR A 48 6.28 2.53 6.58
C THR A 48 6.34 2.30 5.08
N GLU A 49 7.49 2.55 4.47
CA GLU A 49 7.72 2.26 3.04
C GLU A 49 8.34 0.86 2.85
N GLY A 50 9.20 0.44 3.79
CA GLY A 50 10.07 -0.71 3.66
C GLY A 50 11.19 -0.44 2.66
N PHE A 51 10.88 -0.50 1.36
CA PHE A 51 11.87 -0.32 0.28
C PHE A 51 12.47 1.10 0.31
N GLY A 52 13.78 1.22 0.44
CA GLY A 52 14.54 2.45 0.60
C GLY A 52 14.45 3.09 1.99
N ASN A 53 13.49 2.72 2.83
CA ASN A 53 13.38 3.20 4.21
C ASN A 53 12.68 2.16 5.10
N ARG A 54 13.44 1.58 6.04
CA ARG A 54 12.93 0.58 6.99
C ARG A 54 12.25 1.18 8.21
N MET A 55 12.39 2.47 8.48
CA MET A 55 11.83 3.10 9.68
C MET A 55 10.30 3.23 9.59
N CYS A 56 9.64 3.20 10.74
CA CYS A 56 8.24 3.57 10.84
C CYS A 56 8.08 5.09 10.99
N THR A 57 7.04 5.62 10.36
CA THR A 57 6.63 7.02 10.41
C THR A 57 5.15 7.12 10.77
N LEU A 58 4.62 8.34 10.87
CA LEU A 58 3.21 8.58 11.11
C LEU A 58 2.59 9.35 9.94
N GLU A 59 1.51 8.79 9.40
CA GLU A 59 0.70 9.39 8.34
C GLU A 59 -0.51 10.08 8.98
N ASN A 60 -0.74 11.37 8.68
CA ASN A 60 -1.94 12.06 9.13
C ASN A 60 -3.15 11.55 8.33
N ILE A 61 -4.18 11.07 9.05
CA ILE A 61 -5.42 10.54 8.47
C ILE A 61 -6.66 11.36 8.84
N SER A 62 -6.46 12.54 9.44
CA SER A 62 -7.54 13.45 9.87
C SER A 62 -7.86 14.51 8.85
N ASP A 63 -6.90 14.84 7.99
CA ASP A 63 -7.07 15.82 6.92
C ASP A 63 -8.07 15.28 5.87
N ARG A 64 -9.23 15.95 5.76
CA ARG A 64 -10.28 15.58 4.81
C ARG A 64 -9.98 16.03 3.39
N ASP A 65 -9.18 17.08 3.23
CA ASP A 65 -8.87 17.70 1.95
C ASP A 65 -7.64 17.07 1.30
N CYS A 66 -6.76 16.45 2.09
CA CYS A 66 -5.57 15.76 1.63
C CYS A 66 -5.68 14.23 1.82
N PRO A 67 -5.85 13.43 0.75
CA PRO A 67 -6.03 11.98 0.89
C PRO A 67 -4.82 11.32 1.57
N PRO A 68 -5.01 10.52 2.64
CA PRO A 68 -3.93 9.80 3.29
C PRO A 68 -3.39 8.65 2.43
N ASP A 69 -2.09 8.36 2.54
CA ASP A 69 -1.47 7.16 1.94
C ASP A 69 -1.71 5.93 2.82
N ILE A 70 -2.97 5.49 2.91
CA ILE A 70 -3.38 4.30 3.71
C ILE A 70 -2.62 3.03 3.28
N SER A 71 -2.11 3.03 2.05
CA SER A 71 -1.42 1.90 1.48
C SER A 71 -0.08 1.60 2.16
N SER A 72 0.63 2.61 2.68
CA SER A 72 1.84 2.45 3.50
C SER A 72 1.53 2.17 4.98
N CYS A 73 0.26 2.25 5.36
CA CYS A 73 -0.21 2.02 6.73
C CYS A 73 -0.77 0.60 6.96
N SER A 74 -0.85 -0.20 5.89
CA SER A 74 -1.57 -1.47 5.88
C SER A 74 -0.72 -2.61 6.46
N LEU A 75 -1.15 -3.16 7.60
CA LEU A 75 -0.50 -4.29 8.28
C LEU A 75 -1.39 -5.53 8.23
N TYR A 76 -0.84 -6.65 7.77
CA TYR A 76 -1.49 -7.95 7.74
C TYR A 76 -1.15 -8.73 9.01
N ILE A 77 -2.18 -9.29 9.67
CA ILE A 77 -1.99 -10.13 10.86
C ILE A 77 -1.61 -11.54 10.38
N GLU A 78 -0.31 -11.82 10.34
CA GLU A 78 0.21 -13.09 9.83
C GLU A 78 -0.01 -14.21 10.85
N ASN A 79 0.48 -14.01 12.07
CA ASN A 79 0.43 -15.00 13.14
C ASN A 79 -0.13 -14.39 14.42
N ALA A 80 -0.81 -15.21 15.20
CA ALA A 80 -1.26 -14.90 16.56
C ALA A 80 -1.16 -16.16 17.42
N LEU A 81 -0.37 -16.11 18.48
CA LEU A 81 -0.08 -17.24 19.36
C LEU A 81 -0.16 -16.82 20.81
N SER A 82 -0.50 -17.76 21.71
CA SER A 82 -0.25 -17.54 23.13
C SER A 82 1.26 -17.41 23.37
N VAL A 83 1.67 -16.62 24.37
CA VAL A 83 3.09 -16.44 24.73
C VAL A 83 3.79 -17.77 24.97
N ARG A 84 3.11 -18.73 25.60
CA ARG A 84 3.66 -20.07 25.82
C ARG A 84 3.91 -20.83 24.51
N ALA A 85 2.94 -20.80 23.60
CA ALA A 85 3.10 -21.46 22.30
C ALA A 85 4.23 -20.81 21.46
N LEU A 86 4.40 -19.49 21.58
CA LEU A 86 5.50 -18.78 20.95
C LEU A 86 6.85 -19.22 21.53
N GLN A 87 6.99 -19.31 22.85
CA GLN A 87 8.20 -19.80 23.51
C GLN A 87 8.53 -21.23 23.10
N GLU A 88 7.52 -22.10 22.98
CA GLU A 88 7.69 -23.48 22.52
C GLU A 88 8.16 -23.54 21.06
N MET A 89 7.62 -22.71 20.17
CA MET A 89 8.06 -22.58 18.78
C MET A 89 9.52 -22.12 18.69
N MET A 90 9.87 -21.03 19.39
CA MET A 90 11.23 -20.48 19.39
C MET A 90 12.26 -21.46 19.96
N SER A 91 11.87 -22.23 20.98
CA SER A 91 12.73 -23.27 21.56
C SER A 91 12.93 -24.47 20.63
N ALA A 92 11.96 -24.77 19.77
CA ALA A 92 12.06 -25.86 18.79
C ALA A 92 13.00 -25.50 17.64
N ASP A 93 12.99 -24.25 17.17
CA ASP A 93 13.90 -23.78 16.11
C ASP A 93 15.34 -23.55 16.62
N GLY A 94 15.50 -23.13 17.88
CA GLY A 94 16.81 -22.97 18.53
C GLY A 94 17.59 -24.28 18.77
N GLY A 95 16.98 -25.45 18.55
CA GLY A 95 17.54 -26.78 18.82
C GLY A 95 18.53 -27.33 17.78
N THR A 96 18.82 -26.61 16.69
CA THR A 96 19.67 -27.11 15.60
C THR A 96 21.13 -26.63 15.63
N ILE A 97 21.56 -25.91 16.66
CA ILE A 97 22.97 -25.52 16.84
C ILE A 97 23.51 -26.05 18.17
N GLY A 98 23.97 -27.30 18.19
CA GLY A 98 24.62 -27.86 19.38
C GLY A 98 24.91 -29.36 19.37
N GLY A 99 25.87 -29.80 18.56
CA GLY A 99 26.74 -30.96 18.83
C GLY A 99 26.14 -32.39 18.77
N ASN A 100 26.53 -33.17 17.76
CA ASN A 100 27.43 -34.32 17.99
C ASN A 100 27.90 -34.97 16.68
N ALA A 101 29.17 -35.35 16.67
CA ALA A 101 29.74 -36.27 15.70
C ALA A 101 29.15 -37.69 15.88
N GLY A 102 28.79 -38.35 14.78
CA GLY A 102 28.40 -39.76 14.78
C GLY A 102 27.77 -40.16 13.44
N GLY A 103 28.49 -40.98 12.66
CA GLY A 103 28.11 -41.38 11.31
C GLY A 103 26.86 -42.28 11.24
N GLY A 104 26.24 -42.29 10.06
CA GLY A 104 25.12 -43.17 9.76
C GLY A 104 24.51 -42.88 8.40
N THR A 105 25.08 -43.47 7.35
CA THR A 105 24.54 -43.51 6.00
C THR A 105 23.16 -44.19 5.98
N THR A 106 22.13 -43.57 5.42
CA THR A 106 21.04 -44.32 4.75
C THR A 106 20.24 -43.43 3.80
N THR A 107 20.27 -43.83 2.54
CA THR A 107 19.47 -43.38 1.41
C THR A 107 18.02 -43.87 1.53
N THR A 108 17.03 -42.98 1.36
CA THR A 108 15.71 -43.35 0.82
C THR A 108 15.12 -42.21 0.00
N ASN A 109 14.95 -42.48 -1.29
CA ASN A 109 14.23 -41.66 -2.25
C ASN A 109 12.72 -41.73 -1.98
N SER A 110 12.03 -40.60 -1.97
CA SER A 110 10.63 -40.54 -2.41
C SER A 110 10.29 -39.15 -2.91
N SER A 111 10.03 -39.11 -4.21
CA SER A 111 9.58 -37.99 -5.02
C SER A 111 8.07 -37.76 -4.85
N THR A 112 7.67 -36.55 -4.51
CA THR A 112 6.35 -36.00 -4.84
C THR A 112 6.46 -34.49 -5.01
N ASN A 113 6.09 -34.01 -6.21
CA ASN A 113 5.87 -32.61 -6.55
C ASN A 113 4.72 -32.05 -5.71
N ASP A 114 4.84 -30.83 -5.16
CA ASP A 114 3.86 -29.76 -5.46
C ASP A 114 4.34 -28.37 -5.02
N THR A 115 3.68 -27.41 -5.65
CA THR A 115 3.79 -25.97 -5.80
C THR A 115 3.68 -25.18 -4.48
N THR A 116 4.50 -24.13 -4.35
CA THR A 116 4.35 -22.93 -3.49
C THR A 116 3.52 -23.06 -2.20
N THR A 117 4.19 -23.38 -1.10
CA THR A 117 3.86 -22.85 0.23
C THR A 117 5.14 -22.92 1.06
N SER A 118 5.56 -21.78 1.61
CA SER A 118 6.62 -21.69 2.61
C SER A 118 6.26 -22.59 3.81
N LYS A 119 6.86 -23.77 3.86
CA LYS A 119 6.83 -24.63 5.05
C LYS A 119 7.89 -24.14 6.04
N GLY A 120 7.57 -23.07 6.76
CA GLY A 120 7.98 -22.90 8.15
C GLY A 120 6.95 -23.61 9.04
N GLY A 121 7.39 -24.33 10.05
CA GLY A 121 6.53 -25.13 10.93
C GLY A 121 5.60 -24.26 11.80
N GLY A 122 4.44 -23.88 11.26
CA GLY A 122 3.36 -23.19 12.00
C GLY A 122 2.02 -23.85 11.73
N GLY A 123 1.43 -24.50 12.73
CA GLY A 123 0.19 -25.27 12.58
C GLY A 123 -1.03 -24.42 12.17
N GLY A 124 -1.62 -24.79 11.03
CA GLY A 124 -3.06 -24.70 10.75
C GLY A 124 -3.54 -23.35 10.23
N GLY A 125 -3.70 -23.28 8.90
CA GLY A 125 -4.39 -22.23 8.17
C GLY A 125 -5.88 -22.15 8.52
N GLY A 126 -6.20 -21.24 9.44
CA GLY A 126 -7.56 -20.81 9.75
C GLY A 126 -7.52 -19.36 10.25
N HIS A 127 -8.61 -18.63 10.07
CA HIS A 127 -8.77 -17.27 10.60
C HIS A 127 -8.97 -17.33 12.13
N LYS A 128 -7.87 -17.45 12.88
CA LYS A 128 -7.89 -17.54 14.35
C LYS A 128 -8.24 -16.17 14.92
N THR A 129 -9.24 -16.12 15.80
CA THR A 129 -9.62 -14.89 16.49
C THR A 129 -8.51 -14.46 17.46
N LEU A 130 -8.14 -13.19 17.44
CA LEU A 130 -7.16 -12.62 18.36
C LEU A 130 -7.77 -12.48 19.76
N LEU A 131 -6.98 -12.84 20.77
CA LEU A 131 -7.30 -12.63 22.17
C LEU A 131 -6.28 -11.67 22.79
N TYR A 132 -6.71 -10.89 23.77
CA TYR A 132 -5.77 -10.15 24.61
C TYR A 132 -4.80 -11.12 25.29
N GLY A 133 -3.51 -10.79 25.25
CA GLY A 133 -2.41 -11.61 25.76
C GLY A 133 -1.76 -12.50 24.71
N HIS A 134 -2.28 -12.52 23.48
CA HIS A 134 -1.57 -13.13 22.36
C HIS A 134 -0.35 -12.30 21.97
N ALA A 135 0.70 -12.99 21.53
CA ALA A 135 1.76 -12.43 20.72
C ALA A 135 1.34 -12.47 19.25
N VAL A 136 1.50 -11.36 18.54
CA VAL A 136 1.12 -11.20 17.13
C VAL A 136 2.34 -10.81 16.29
N GLN A 137 2.34 -11.29 15.03
CA GLN A 137 3.24 -10.80 13.99
C GLN A 137 2.44 -9.98 12.98
N LEU A 138 2.93 -8.76 12.75
CA LEU A 138 2.31 -7.81 11.84
C LEU A 138 3.22 -7.63 10.62
N ARG A 139 2.73 -8.02 9.45
CA ARG A 139 3.48 -7.93 8.19
C ARG A 139 2.99 -6.76 7.36
N HIS A 140 3.86 -5.84 6.99
CA HIS A 140 3.50 -4.72 6.13
C HIS A 140 3.11 -5.22 4.74
N VAL A 141 1.90 -4.88 4.29
CA VAL A 141 1.29 -5.44 3.07
C VAL A 141 2.12 -5.15 1.82
N GLN A 142 2.74 -3.98 1.74
CA GLN A 142 3.47 -3.59 0.53
C GLN A 142 4.91 -4.11 0.47
N SER A 143 5.65 -4.01 1.57
CA SER A 143 7.06 -4.46 1.59
C SER A 143 7.18 -5.95 1.88
N LEU A 144 6.11 -6.58 2.37
CA LEU A 144 6.07 -7.97 2.84
C LEU A 144 7.02 -8.24 4.03
N MET A 145 7.58 -7.19 4.64
CA MET A 145 8.44 -7.26 5.82
C MET A 145 7.63 -7.17 7.11
N TYR A 146 8.18 -7.63 8.23
CA TYR A 146 7.50 -7.61 9.52
C TYR A 146 7.84 -6.37 10.33
N LEU A 147 6.84 -5.81 11.02
CA LEU A 147 7.02 -4.74 12.00
C LEU A 147 7.88 -5.25 13.15
N ALA A 148 9.02 -4.61 13.39
CA ALA A 148 10.01 -5.09 14.33
C ALA A 148 10.63 -3.96 15.17
N CYS A 149 11.08 -4.34 16.36
CA CYS A 149 11.98 -3.55 17.18
C CYS A 149 13.40 -3.67 16.61
N LEU A 150 13.98 -2.56 16.17
CA LEU A 150 15.33 -2.53 15.60
C LEU A 150 16.38 -2.43 16.72
N SER A 151 17.63 -2.77 16.41
CA SER A 151 18.75 -2.64 17.35
C SER A 151 19.34 -1.23 17.42
N SER A 152 18.91 -0.33 16.51
CA SER A 152 19.32 1.07 16.49
C SER A 152 18.50 1.93 17.46
N CYS A 153 19.02 3.11 17.78
CA CYS A 153 18.33 4.13 18.57
C CYS A 153 18.62 5.50 17.96
N SER A 154 17.59 6.13 17.42
CA SER A 154 17.63 7.49 16.85
C SER A 154 17.00 8.56 17.76
N SER A 155 16.33 8.13 18.83
CA SER A 155 15.71 9.01 19.83
C SER A 155 16.72 9.56 20.85
N ASN A 156 16.35 10.66 21.51
CA ASN A 156 17.06 11.19 22.68
C ASN A 156 16.91 10.29 23.92
N ASP A 157 15.85 9.47 23.97
CA ASP A 157 15.72 8.43 24.98
C ASP A 157 16.69 7.29 24.67
N LYS A 158 17.82 7.26 25.37
CA LYS A 158 18.89 6.25 25.18
C LYS A 158 18.46 4.82 25.54
N LEU A 159 17.33 4.66 26.21
CA LEU A 159 16.78 3.34 26.50
C LEU A 159 15.81 2.90 25.41
N ALA A 160 15.37 3.80 24.54
CA ALA A 160 14.48 3.45 23.45
C ALA A 160 15.20 2.68 22.34
N PHE A 161 14.41 1.95 21.57
CA PHE A 161 14.83 1.34 20.32
C PHE A 161 13.99 1.88 19.17
N ASP A 162 14.59 1.97 18.00
CA ASP A 162 13.87 2.34 16.80
C ASP A 162 12.85 1.25 16.42
N VAL A 163 11.74 1.67 15.82
CA VAL A 163 10.74 0.74 15.27
C VAL A 163 10.69 0.90 13.76
N GLY A 164 10.65 -0.24 13.08
CA GLY A 164 10.66 -0.29 11.63
C GLY A 164 10.18 -1.63 11.10
N VAL A 165 10.56 -1.96 9.87
CA VAL A 165 10.28 -3.25 9.24
C VAL A 165 11.55 -4.00 8.88
N GLN A 166 11.53 -5.33 8.97
CA GLN A 166 12.69 -6.17 8.69
C GLN A 166 12.32 -7.45 7.92
N GLU A 167 13.16 -7.84 6.96
CA GLU A 167 13.09 -9.14 6.27
C GLU A 167 13.63 -10.27 7.15
N GLY A 168 13.15 -11.51 6.93
CA GLY A 168 13.69 -12.70 7.60
C GLY A 168 13.53 -12.72 9.13
N SER A 169 12.67 -11.86 9.68
CA SER A 169 12.38 -11.79 11.12
C SER A 169 11.23 -12.73 11.52
N GLU A 170 10.88 -13.69 10.67
CA GLU A 170 9.85 -14.70 10.92
C GLU A 170 10.17 -15.56 12.15
N GLU A 171 11.45 -15.88 12.30
CA GLU A 171 12.00 -16.78 13.32
C GLU A 171 12.53 -16.02 14.57
N GLY A 172 12.59 -14.68 14.51
CA GLY A 172 13.19 -13.84 15.56
C GLY A 172 12.16 -13.18 16.49
N GLU A 173 12.53 -12.97 17.76
CA GLU A 173 11.69 -12.30 18.77
C GLU A 173 11.36 -10.83 18.44
N SER A 174 12.19 -10.18 17.61
CA SER A 174 12.09 -8.73 17.34
C SER A 174 10.82 -8.33 16.59
N SER A 175 10.18 -9.25 15.87
CA SER A 175 8.95 -9.00 15.10
C SER A 175 7.66 -9.33 15.85
N TRP A 176 7.77 -9.84 17.07
CA TRP A 176 6.63 -10.25 17.88
C TRP A 176 6.22 -9.17 18.88
N TRP A 177 4.91 -8.92 18.94
CA TRP A 177 4.30 -7.93 19.83
C TRP A 177 3.17 -8.56 20.63
N THR A 178 3.17 -8.46 21.95
CA THR A 178 2.00 -8.87 22.76
C THR A 178 0.96 -7.76 22.78
N ILE A 179 -0.31 -8.15 22.62
CA ILE A 179 -1.45 -7.22 22.59
C ILE A 179 -2.17 -7.22 23.94
N HIS A 180 -2.21 -6.06 24.60
CA HIS A 180 -2.79 -5.89 25.93
C HIS A 180 -3.97 -4.90 25.91
N PRO A 181 -4.97 -5.09 26.79
CA PRO A 181 -6.09 -4.17 26.89
C PRO A 181 -5.64 -2.82 27.47
N ALA A 182 -6.04 -1.72 26.83
CA ALA A 182 -5.73 -0.38 27.31
C ALA A 182 -6.46 0.02 28.60
N SER A 183 -7.59 -0.64 28.89
CA SER A 183 -8.44 -0.32 30.04
C SER A 183 -8.97 -1.57 30.74
N LYS A 184 -9.44 -1.39 31.97
CA LYS A 184 -10.05 -2.47 32.78
C LYS A 184 -11.41 -2.96 32.26
N GLN A 185 -11.92 -2.39 31.15
CA GLN A 185 -13.15 -2.86 30.51
C GLN A 185 -12.94 -4.14 29.68
N ARG A 186 -11.69 -4.52 29.46
CA ARG A 186 -11.28 -5.74 28.78
C ARG A 186 -10.29 -6.49 29.67
N SER A 187 -10.25 -7.80 29.48
CA SER A 187 -9.38 -8.71 30.24
C SER A 187 -8.55 -9.56 29.31
N GLU A 188 -7.39 -10.02 29.80
CA GLU A 188 -6.58 -11.04 29.14
C GLU A 188 -7.43 -12.28 28.80
N GLY A 189 -7.28 -12.81 27.59
CA GLY A 189 -8.08 -13.92 27.06
C GLY A 189 -9.42 -13.52 26.42
N GLU A 190 -9.88 -12.27 26.54
CA GLU A 190 -11.05 -11.79 25.79
C GLU A 190 -10.72 -11.54 24.31
N LYS A 191 -11.73 -11.68 23.43
CA LYS A 191 -11.58 -11.40 21.99
C LYS A 191 -11.30 -9.91 21.74
N VAL A 192 -10.31 -9.61 20.92
CA VAL A 192 -9.97 -8.23 20.51
C VAL A 192 -10.95 -7.76 19.44
N ARG A 193 -11.63 -6.63 19.67
CA ARG A 193 -12.58 -6.08 18.70
C ARG A 193 -11.92 -5.10 17.75
N ALA A 194 -12.45 -5.01 16.54
CA ALA A 194 -12.07 -3.95 15.62
C ALA A 194 -12.45 -2.58 16.23
N GLY A 195 -11.48 -1.68 16.32
CA GLY A 195 -11.63 -0.36 16.92
C GLY A 195 -11.42 -0.30 18.43
N ASP A 196 -11.01 -1.39 19.09
CA ASP A 196 -10.55 -1.33 20.48
C ASP A 196 -9.19 -0.57 20.56
N ASP A 197 -8.98 0.12 21.68
CA ASP A 197 -7.67 0.69 22.04
C ASP A 197 -6.82 -0.38 22.75
N VAL A 198 -5.57 -0.49 22.32
CA VAL A 198 -4.63 -1.53 22.77
C VAL A 198 -3.27 -0.95 23.11
N ILE A 199 -2.53 -1.71 23.91
CA ILE A 199 -1.11 -1.48 24.19
C ILE A 199 -0.34 -2.63 23.54
N LEU A 200 0.66 -2.30 22.73
CA LEU A 200 1.56 -3.28 22.10
C LEU A 200 2.90 -3.27 22.83
N VAL A 201 3.37 -4.44 23.22
CA VAL A 201 4.66 -4.63 23.92
C VAL A 201 5.55 -5.53 23.08
N SER A 202 6.75 -5.09 22.76
CA SER A 202 7.76 -5.88 22.06
C SER A 202 8.16 -7.09 22.90
N VAL A 203 8.13 -8.28 22.31
CA VAL A 203 8.59 -9.50 22.98
C VAL A 203 10.10 -9.45 23.24
N ALA A 204 10.88 -8.99 22.26
CA ALA A 204 12.34 -8.95 22.36
C ALA A 204 12.89 -7.96 23.40
N THR A 205 12.17 -6.86 23.65
CA THR A 205 12.69 -5.75 24.46
C THR A 205 11.83 -5.40 25.67
N GLU A 206 10.66 -6.01 25.81
CA GLU A 206 9.66 -5.73 26.87
C GLU A 206 9.28 -4.24 26.94
N ARG A 207 9.33 -3.56 25.79
CA ARG A 207 9.06 -2.13 25.64
C ARG A 207 7.78 -1.89 24.85
N TYR A 208 7.11 -0.80 25.18
CA TYR A 208 5.87 -0.40 24.54
C TYR A 208 6.15 0.23 23.17
N LEU A 209 5.31 -0.10 22.19
CA LEU A 209 5.23 0.67 20.96
C LEU A 209 4.73 2.08 21.28
N HIS A 210 5.59 3.06 21.12
CA HIS A 210 5.39 4.41 21.60
C HIS A 210 5.57 5.44 20.49
N MET A 211 4.65 6.40 20.44
CA MET A 211 4.80 7.61 19.65
C MET A 211 5.38 8.72 20.54
N THR A 212 6.44 9.36 20.08
CA THR A 212 7.10 10.48 20.76
C THR A 212 7.30 11.66 19.82
N ASN A 213 7.47 12.86 20.40
CA ASN A 213 7.77 14.07 19.64
C ASN A 213 9.28 14.19 19.45
N VAL A 214 9.73 14.46 18.22
CA VAL A 214 11.12 14.85 17.97
C VAL A 214 11.30 16.30 18.47
N ALA A 215 12.36 16.55 19.24
CA ALA A 215 12.60 17.85 19.88
C ALA A 215 12.67 19.03 18.87
N GLU A 216 12.30 20.23 19.33
CA GLU A 216 12.09 21.46 18.53
C GLU A 216 13.26 21.86 17.60
N ASP A 217 14.51 21.45 17.91
CA ASP A 217 15.69 21.80 17.10
C ASP A 217 15.80 21.00 15.77
N ALA A 218 14.95 19.98 15.55
CA ALA A 218 14.90 19.19 14.31
C ALA A 218 13.85 19.69 13.29
N LEU A 219 13.34 20.92 13.45
CA LEU A 219 12.36 21.52 12.53
C LEU A 219 12.96 21.77 11.13
N ILE A 220 12.92 20.78 10.24
CA ILE A 220 13.06 21.00 8.80
C ILE A 220 11.69 21.40 8.24
N GLY A 221 11.40 22.70 8.20
CA GLY A 221 10.22 23.24 7.51
C GLY A 221 8.98 23.45 8.39
N GLY A 222 9.13 23.59 9.71
CA GLY A 222 8.07 24.13 10.58
C GLY A 222 6.94 23.17 10.93
N ARG A 223 7.12 21.85 10.80
CA ARG A 223 6.17 20.83 11.26
C ARG A 223 6.79 20.00 12.38
N LEU A 224 6.06 19.80 13.48
CA LEU A 224 6.41 18.84 14.53
C LEU A 224 6.54 17.46 13.90
N GLU A 225 7.73 16.87 14.00
CA GLU A 225 7.99 15.51 13.51
C GLU A 225 7.76 14.54 14.67
N TYR A 226 6.94 13.52 14.41
CA TYR A 226 6.66 12.46 15.37
C TYR A 226 7.46 11.22 14.99
N MET A 227 8.01 10.55 15.99
CA MET A 227 8.79 9.33 15.84
C MET A 227 8.06 8.17 16.50
N VAL A 228 8.22 6.98 15.94
CA VAL A 228 7.74 5.73 16.54
C VAL A 228 8.92 4.93 17.04
N ILE A 229 8.91 4.62 18.33
CA ILE A 229 9.98 3.92 19.06
C ILE A 229 9.40 2.85 19.97
N ALA A 230 10.24 1.90 20.40
CA ALA A 230 9.94 1.01 21.50
C ALA A 230 10.54 1.61 22.78
N SER A 231 9.70 2.04 23.73
CA SER A 231 10.14 2.74 24.96
C SER A 231 9.43 2.25 26.21
N PHE A 232 9.75 2.82 27.38
CA PHE A 232 9.01 2.55 28.62
C PHE A 232 7.71 3.36 28.76
N HIS A 233 7.40 4.22 27.79
CA HIS A 233 6.17 5.01 27.77
C HIS A 233 5.10 4.34 26.92
N GLN A 234 3.87 4.33 27.40
CA GLN A 234 2.75 3.74 26.70
C GLN A 234 2.13 4.74 25.72
N THR A 235 1.72 4.24 24.56
CA THR A 235 0.79 4.93 23.65
C THR A 235 -0.42 4.04 23.45
N LEU A 236 -1.61 4.64 23.51
CA LEU A 236 -2.85 3.94 23.17
C LEU A 236 -2.99 3.87 21.65
N TRP A 237 -2.97 2.66 21.12
CA TRP A 237 -3.16 2.41 19.70
C TRP A 237 -4.56 1.87 19.45
N ASN A 238 -5.32 2.56 18.61
CA ASN A 238 -6.59 2.08 18.13
C ASN A 238 -6.38 1.15 16.92
N VAL A 239 -6.87 -0.08 17.00
CA VAL A 239 -6.73 -1.06 15.92
C VAL A 239 -7.90 -0.96 14.95
N THR A 240 -7.72 -0.26 13.83
CA THR A 240 -8.77 -0.09 12.83
C THR A 240 -8.68 -1.17 11.77
N SER A 241 -9.82 -1.84 11.48
CA SER A 241 -9.88 -2.81 10.38
C SER A 241 -9.89 -2.10 9.02
N LEU A 242 -8.98 -2.50 8.13
CA LEU A 242 -8.96 -2.08 6.73
C LEU A 242 -9.68 -3.08 5.83
N SER A 243 -9.46 -4.37 6.04
CA SER A 243 -10.05 -5.43 5.23
C SER A 243 -10.10 -6.75 6.02
N SER A 244 -11.21 -7.46 5.92
CA SER A 244 -11.36 -8.78 6.52
C SER A 244 -10.77 -9.84 5.59
N GLY A 245 -9.87 -10.67 6.11
CA GLY A 245 -9.22 -11.73 5.35
C GLY A 245 -10.22 -12.77 4.86
N SER A 246 -11.16 -13.19 5.71
CA SER A 246 -12.15 -14.22 5.36
C SER A 246 -13.10 -13.75 4.27
N VAL A 247 -13.54 -12.50 4.31
CA VAL A 247 -14.39 -11.90 3.26
C VAL A 247 -13.61 -11.77 1.96
N ARG A 248 -12.33 -11.37 2.01
CA ARG A 248 -11.47 -11.27 0.83
C ARG A 248 -11.25 -12.62 0.15
N THR A 249 -10.98 -13.67 0.91
CA THR A 249 -10.81 -15.04 0.39
C THR A 249 -12.11 -15.56 -0.25
N ARG A 250 -13.28 -15.27 0.32
CA ARG A 250 -14.58 -15.67 -0.25
C ARG A 250 -14.93 -14.95 -1.56
N ASN A 251 -14.36 -13.77 -1.80
CA ASN A 251 -14.74 -12.89 -2.91
C ASN A 251 -13.54 -12.53 -3.82
N MET A 252 -12.55 -13.41 -3.98
CA MET A 252 -11.32 -13.14 -4.76
C MET A 252 -11.53 -12.67 -6.22
N GLY A 253 -12.70 -12.93 -6.81
CA GLY A 253 -13.06 -12.47 -8.16
C GLY A 253 -13.63 -11.04 -8.23
N HIS A 254 -13.77 -10.36 -7.09
CA HIS A 254 -14.39 -9.03 -7.01
C HIS A 254 -13.37 -7.94 -6.70
N LEU A 255 -13.71 -6.73 -7.11
CA LEU A 255 -12.93 -5.53 -6.87
C LEU A 255 -12.98 -5.10 -5.40
N PHE A 256 -11.81 -4.99 -4.76
CA PHE A 256 -11.65 -4.38 -3.44
C PHE A 256 -10.99 -3.00 -3.53
N GLY A 257 -11.30 -2.16 -2.54
CA GLY A 257 -10.55 -0.95 -2.30
C GLY A 257 -9.07 -1.25 -2.03
N ASN A 258 -8.21 -0.33 -2.42
CA ASN A 258 -6.75 -0.41 -2.44
C ASN A 258 -6.14 -1.46 -3.38
N ASP A 259 -6.95 -2.23 -4.12
CA ASP A 259 -6.41 -3.09 -5.17
C ASP A 259 -5.76 -2.26 -6.29
N VAL A 260 -4.69 -2.81 -6.85
CA VAL A 260 -3.99 -2.25 -8.02
C VAL A 260 -4.49 -2.97 -9.26
N LEU A 261 -4.93 -2.21 -10.26
CA LEU A 261 -5.63 -2.72 -11.42
C LEU A 261 -5.36 -1.89 -12.68
N ARG A 262 -5.85 -2.41 -13.81
CA ARG A 262 -5.98 -1.69 -15.07
C ARG A 262 -7.45 -1.42 -15.36
N LEU A 263 -7.71 -0.21 -15.86
CA LEU A 263 -9.02 0.26 -16.30
C LEU A 263 -9.06 0.14 -17.82
N PHE A 264 -9.73 -0.89 -18.34
CA PHE A 264 -9.93 -1.07 -19.77
C PHE A 264 -11.15 -0.27 -20.22
N HIS A 265 -11.03 0.41 -21.35
CA HIS A 265 -12.08 1.21 -21.98
C HIS A 265 -12.37 0.61 -23.36
N GLY A 266 -13.62 0.19 -23.59
CA GLY A 266 -13.93 -0.67 -24.74
C GLY A 266 -13.19 -2.01 -24.64
N ASN A 267 -12.85 -2.62 -25.79
CA ASN A 267 -12.33 -3.98 -25.80
C ASN A 267 -10.80 -4.09 -25.62
N ASP A 268 -10.01 -3.13 -26.15
CA ASP A 268 -8.57 -3.31 -26.32
C ASP A 268 -7.70 -2.15 -25.82
N GLU A 269 -8.30 -1.06 -25.31
CA GLU A 269 -7.57 0.12 -24.84
C GLU A 269 -7.65 0.22 -23.31
N CYS A 270 -6.59 0.73 -22.68
CA CYS A 270 -6.57 0.98 -21.24
C CYS A 270 -6.33 2.45 -20.93
N LEU A 271 -6.90 2.93 -19.82
CA LEU A 271 -6.60 4.24 -19.27
C LEU A 271 -5.13 4.29 -18.85
N THR A 272 -4.38 5.26 -19.33
CA THR A 272 -2.95 5.37 -19.07
C THR A 272 -2.48 6.83 -19.18
N ILE A 273 -1.20 7.07 -18.90
CA ILE A 273 -0.50 8.32 -19.20
C ILE A 273 0.42 8.16 -20.41
N PRO A 274 0.72 9.24 -21.17
CA PRO A 274 1.75 9.21 -22.21
C PRO A 274 3.14 8.86 -21.67
N GLU A 275 4.02 8.28 -22.49
CA GLU A 275 5.40 7.96 -22.09
C GLU A 275 6.21 9.21 -21.68
N ASN A 276 5.92 10.36 -22.29
CA ASN A 276 6.54 11.65 -22.00
C ASN A 276 5.74 12.49 -20.99
N TRP A 277 4.87 11.85 -20.19
CA TRP A 277 4.07 12.54 -19.19
C TRP A 277 4.96 13.34 -18.23
N SER A 278 4.52 14.54 -17.88
CA SER A 278 5.15 15.37 -16.86
C SER A 278 4.13 16.29 -16.20
N GLU A 279 4.56 16.95 -15.12
CA GLU A 279 3.71 17.88 -14.37
C GLU A 279 3.41 19.18 -15.12
N TYR A 280 4.11 19.43 -16.23
CA TYR A 280 3.85 20.58 -17.09
C TYR A 280 2.41 20.49 -17.63
N PRO A 281 1.61 21.57 -17.57
CA PRO A 281 0.19 21.53 -17.93
C PRO A 281 -0.13 20.92 -19.31
N LEU A 282 0.76 21.09 -20.29
CA LEU A 282 0.59 20.53 -21.64
C LEU A 282 0.86 19.02 -21.73
N HIS A 283 1.60 18.46 -20.78
CA HIS A 283 2.01 17.05 -20.73
C HIS A 283 1.28 16.25 -19.64
N ASN A 284 0.53 16.92 -18.76
CA ASN A 284 -0.28 16.28 -17.74
C ASN A 284 -1.62 15.79 -18.32
N LEU A 285 -1.50 14.89 -19.29
CA LEU A 285 -2.63 14.34 -20.04
C LEU A 285 -2.89 12.90 -19.62
N ILE A 286 -4.15 12.51 -19.71
CA ILE A 286 -4.61 11.13 -19.58
C ILE A 286 -5.12 10.69 -20.95
N ILE A 287 -4.75 9.49 -21.36
CA ILE A 287 -5.07 8.94 -22.68
C ILE A 287 -5.61 7.51 -22.55
N TYR A 288 -6.24 7.03 -23.62
CA TYR A 288 -6.51 5.62 -23.81
C TYR A 288 -5.52 5.08 -24.85
N GLU A 289 -4.86 3.98 -24.50
CA GLU A 289 -3.87 3.35 -25.37
C GLU A 289 -3.98 1.84 -25.26
N GLY A 290 -3.99 1.16 -26.42
CA GLY A 290 -3.89 -0.29 -26.51
C GLY A 290 -2.44 -0.77 -26.66
N GLY A 291 -2.27 -2.04 -27.04
CA GLY A 291 -0.95 -2.59 -27.35
C GLY A 291 0.00 -2.57 -26.14
N PRO A 292 1.24 -2.03 -26.25
CA PRO A 292 2.23 -2.10 -25.17
C PRO A 292 1.78 -1.47 -23.84
N ALA A 293 0.88 -0.48 -23.87
CA ALA A 293 0.41 0.18 -22.66
C ALA A 293 -0.27 -0.79 -21.67
N VAL A 294 -0.93 -1.85 -22.17
CA VAL A 294 -1.69 -2.81 -21.35
C VAL A 294 -0.79 -3.71 -20.49
N THR A 295 0.51 -3.76 -20.76
CA THR A 295 1.49 -4.54 -19.98
C THR A 295 2.54 -3.65 -19.28
N GLN A 296 2.45 -2.33 -19.44
CA GLN A 296 3.39 -1.39 -18.83
C GLN A 296 2.89 -0.87 -17.48
N ALA A 297 3.82 -0.38 -16.64
CA ALA A 297 3.48 0.15 -15.31
C ALA A 297 2.69 1.48 -15.34
N ARG A 298 2.69 2.20 -16.47
CA ARG A 298 1.97 3.47 -16.65
C ARG A 298 0.44 3.34 -16.80
N SER A 299 -0.06 2.11 -16.96
CA SER A 299 -1.50 1.82 -16.98
C SER A 299 -2.03 1.30 -15.64
N LEU A 300 -1.20 1.31 -14.59
CA LEU A 300 -1.58 0.81 -13.27
C LEU A 300 -2.18 1.91 -12.41
N TRP A 301 -3.35 1.60 -11.86
CA TRP A 301 -4.15 2.48 -11.01
C TRP A 301 -4.53 1.76 -9.72
N ARG A 302 -4.80 2.53 -8.66
CA ARG A 302 -5.39 2.06 -7.41
C ARG A 302 -6.73 2.74 -7.19
N ILE A 303 -7.73 1.96 -6.78
CA ILE A 303 -9.03 2.47 -6.34
C ILE A 303 -8.99 2.68 -4.83
N GLU A 304 -9.05 3.92 -4.36
CA GLU A 304 -9.02 4.26 -2.94
C GLU A 304 -10.41 4.74 -2.50
N LEU A 305 -11.15 3.90 -1.77
CA LEU A 305 -12.48 4.25 -1.26
C LEU A 305 -12.40 5.49 -0.34
N ILE A 306 -13.30 6.44 -0.51
CA ILE A 306 -13.40 7.63 0.35
C ILE A 306 -14.32 7.29 1.52
N ARG A 307 -13.74 6.82 2.63
CA ARG A 307 -14.44 6.41 3.84
C ARG A 307 -13.53 6.48 5.06
N ASN A 308 -14.08 6.38 6.28
CA ASN A 308 -13.30 6.49 7.51
C ASN A 308 -12.68 5.15 7.95
N LYS A 309 -13.35 4.03 7.66
CA LYS A 309 -12.95 2.67 8.02
C LYS A 309 -13.10 1.75 6.81
N TRP A 310 -12.51 0.55 6.85
CA TRP A 310 -12.72 -0.46 5.81
C TRP A 310 -12.31 -0.01 4.41
N HIS A 311 -11.17 0.69 4.28
CA HIS A 311 -10.66 1.17 2.99
C HIS A 311 -10.37 0.04 1.99
N GLY A 312 -10.23 -1.21 2.45
CA GLY A 312 -10.10 -2.42 1.63
C GLY A 312 -11.38 -3.26 1.54
N ALA A 313 -12.54 -2.62 1.68
CA ALA A 313 -13.87 -3.23 1.43
C ALA A 313 -14.12 -3.49 -0.06
N LEU A 314 -15.17 -4.24 -0.36
CA LEU A 314 -15.66 -4.44 -1.73
C LEU A 314 -16.13 -3.10 -2.32
N VAL A 315 -15.79 -2.86 -3.58
CA VAL A 315 -16.20 -1.63 -4.27
C VAL A 315 -17.60 -1.80 -4.83
N GLY A 316 -18.50 -0.91 -4.39
CA GLY A 316 -19.90 -0.83 -4.80
C GLY A 316 -20.18 0.15 -5.95
N TYR A 317 -21.40 0.09 -6.49
CA TYR A 317 -21.96 1.21 -7.27
C TYR A 317 -22.28 2.40 -6.36
N GLU A 318 -22.20 3.63 -6.90
CA GLU A 318 -22.45 4.90 -6.20
C GLU A 318 -21.62 5.12 -4.92
N GLN A 319 -20.58 4.30 -4.69
CA GLN A 319 -19.65 4.47 -3.58
C GLN A 319 -18.52 5.41 -4.01
N PRO A 320 -18.27 6.53 -3.30
CA PRO A 320 -17.20 7.45 -3.67
C PRO A 320 -15.81 6.85 -3.50
N PHE A 321 -14.96 7.00 -4.52
CA PHE A 321 -13.55 6.61 -4.49
C PHE A 321 -12.67 7.62 -5.24
N ARG A 322 -11.36 7.53 -4.99
CA ARG A 322 -10.31 8.21 -5.76
C ARG A 322 -9.58 7.19 -6.64
N ILE A 323 -9.08 7.65 -7.78
CA ILE A 323 -8.25 6.83 -8.68
C ILE A 323 -6.81 7.35 -8.59
N ARG A 324 -5.91 6.57 -8.03
CA ARG A 324 -4.49 6.93 -7.86
C ARG A 324 -3.62 6.23 -8.88
N HIS A 325 -2.80 6.98 -9.60
CA HIS A 325 -1.81 6.44 -10.52
C HIS A 325 -0.58 5.94 -9.73
N ILE A 326 -0.17 4.68 -9.94
CA ILE A 326 0.83 4.05 -9.08
C ILE A 326 2.22 4.67 -9.24
N THR A 327 2.72 4.80 -10.47
CA THR A 327 4.12 5.20 -10.70
C THR A 327 4.37 6.69 -10.42
N THR A 328 3.36 7.55 -10.59
CA THR A 328 3.47 8.99 -10.27
C THR A 328 3.01 9.32 -8.85
N GLY A 329 2.23 8.44 -8.21
CA GLY A 329 1.63 8.68 -6.89
C GLY A 329 0.59 9.80 -6.87
N ARG A 330 0.06 10.20 -8.04
CA ARG A 330 -0.90 11.30 -8.20
C ARG A 330 -2.31 10.78 -8.41
N TYR A 331 -3.30 11.65 -8.23
CA TYR A 331 -4.71 11.28 -8.32
C TYR A 331 -5.32 11.76 -9.63
N LEU A 332 -6.12 10.93 -10.28
CA LEU A 332 -6.99 11.39 -11.34
C LEU A 332 -7.93 12.45 -10.76
N GLY A 333 -8.07 13.56 -11.47
CA GLY A 333 -9.01 14.58 -11.07
C GLY A 333 -9.54 15.37 -12.24
N VAL A 334 -10.69 15.97 -12.02
CA VAL A 334 -11.32 16.90 -12.94
C VAL A 334 -11.13 18.30 -12.39
N VAL A 335 -10.61 19.21 -13.21
CA VAL A 335 -10.51 20.62 -12.85
C VAL A 335 -11.22 21.47 -13.88
N GLU A 336 -11.67 22.65 -13.47
CA GLU A 336 -12.18 23.65 -14.38
C GLU A 336 -11.00 24.35 -15.07
N GLY A 337 -10.91 24.21 -16.39
CA GLY A 337 -10.08 25.07 -17.24
C GLY A 337 -10.88 26.28 -17.72
N MET A 338 -10.22 27.18 -18.46
CA MET A 338 -10.85 28.42 -18.95
C MET A 338 -12.11 28.19 -19.80
N ASN A 339 -12.24 27.05 -20.51
CA ASN A 339 -13.40 26.73 -21.36
C ASN A 339 -13.84 25.24 -21.34
N GLU A 340 -13.11 24.34 -20.66
CA GLU A 340 -13.40 22.89 -20.66
C GLU A 340 -13.07 22.24 -19.30
N LYS A 341 -13.80 21.18 -18.95
CA LYS A 341 -13.50 20.34 -17.77
C LYS A 341 -12.36 19.38 -18.12
N LEU A 342 -11.16 19.66 -17.60
CA LEU A 342 -9.94 18.94 -17.93
C LEU A 342 -9.72 17.77 -16.96
N VAL A 343 -9.45 16.59 -17.51
CA VAL A 343 -8.99 15.41 -16.76
C VAL A 343 -7.46 15.42 -16.72
N GLN A 344 -6.88 15.38 -15.53
CA GLN A 344 -5.43 15.40 -15.33
C GLN A 344 -5.02 14.71 -14.02
N LEU A 345 -3.71 14.51 -13.80
CA LEU A 345 -3.18 14.03 -12.53
C LEU A 345 -2.88 15.17 -11.55
N LEU A 346 -3.51 15.12 -10.38
CA LEU A 346 -3.38 16.07 -9.29
C LEU A 346 -2.37 15.57 -8.25
N HIS A 347 -1.55 16.50 -7.74
CA HIS A 347 -0.78 16.24 -6.53
C HIS A 347 -1.72 15.96 -5.35
N ARG A 348 -1.24 15.19 -4.36
CA ARG A 348 -1.99 14.83 -3.15
C ARG A 348 -2.67 16.05 -2.50
N ASP A 349 -1.93 17.14 -2.30
CA ASP A 349 -2.44 18.39 -1.68
C ASP A 349 -3.57 19.09 -2.47
N ARG A 350 -3.82 18.68 -3.71
CA ARG A 350 -4.89 19.22 -4.57
C ARG A 350 -5.99 18.20 -4.87
N ALA A 351 -5.81 16.95 -4.43
CA ALA A 351 -6.75 15.85 -4.63
C ALA A 351 -7.88 15.87 -3.59
N THR A 352 -8.51 17.03 -3.44
CA THR A 352 -9.68 17.24 -2.59
C THR A 352 -10.84 16.39 -3.09
N TYR A 353 -11.84 16.17 -2.23
CA TYR A 353 -13.08 15.48 -2.61
C TYR A 353 -13.69 16.09 -3.88
N GLN A 354 -13.81 17.42 -3.92
CA GLN A 354 -14.38 18.17 -5.04
C GLN A 354 -13.65 17.94 -6.37
N ASN A 355 -12.36 17.61 -6.37
CA ASN A 355 -11.57 17.48 -7.59
C ASN A 355 -11.29 16.03 -8.01
N SER A 356 -11.44 15.07 -7.10
CA SER A 356 -10.94 13.69 -7.31
C SER A 356 -11.90 12.59 -6.86
N ALA A 357 -13.11 12.93 -6.42
CA ALA A 357 -14.13 11.93 -6.08
C ALA A 357 -14.88 11.46 -7.34
N PHE A 358 -14.88 10.15 -7.54
CA PHE A 358 -15.62 9.45 -8.58
C PHE A 358 -16.51 8.37 -7.99
N VAL A 359 -17.51 7.93 -8.75
CA VAL A 359 -18.37 6.79 -8.45
C VAL A 359 -18.50 5.88 -9.67
N LEU A 360 -18.79 4.60 -9.43
CA LEU A 360 -19.17 3.65 -10.46
C LEU A 360 -20.68 3.67 -10.63
N CYS A 361 -21.15 3.78 -11.87
CA CYS A 361 -22.57 3.74 -12.21
C CYS A 361 -22.83 2.52 -13.11
N PRO A 362 -23.94 1.79 -12.93
CA PRO A 362 -24.30 0.66 -13.81
C PRO A 362 -24.79 1.12 -15.18
N ASN A 363 -25.30 2.36 -15.28
CA ASN A 363 -25.77 2.98 -16.52
C ASN A 363 -25.77 4.51 -16.38
N LYS A 364 -26.06 5.20 -17.48
CA LYS A 364 -26.14 6.67 -17.53
C LYS A 364 -27.55 7.25 -17.32
N ASP A 365 -28.54 6.45 -16.88
CA ASP A 365 -29.92 6.91 -16.71
C ASP A 365 -30.05 7.90 -15.53
N PRO A 366 -30.38 9.18 -15.76
CA PRO A 366 -30.50 10.17 -14.70
C PRO A 366 -31.58 9.84 -13.67
N LYS A 367 -32.60 9.04 -14.03
CA LYS A 367 -33.70 8.68 -13.12
C LYS A 367 -33.35 7.55 -12.16
N LYS A 368 -32.29 6.79 -12.47
CA LYS A 368 -31.78 5.68 -11.65
C LYS A 368 -30.50 6.01 -10.91
N GLN A 369 -29.96 7.22 -11.10
CA GLN A 369 -28.92 7.77 -10.25
C GLN A 369 -29.56 7.98 -8.87
N MET A 370 -29.46 6.95 -8.04
CA MET A 370 -29.89 7.03 -6.65
C MET A 370 -29.01 8.07 -5.96
N LEU A 371 -29.62 8.88 -5.11
CA LEU A 371 -28.89 9.74 -4.19
C LEU A 371 -27.92 8.83 -3.42
N VAL A 372 -26.65 9.22 -3.33
CA VAL A 372 -25.68 8.54 -2.47
C VAL A 372 -26.30 8.52 -1.08
N ASP A 373 -26.80 7.37 -0.65
CA ASP A 373 -27.30 7.23 0.72
C ASP A 373 -26.10 7.50 1.62
N GLU A 374 -26.12 8.61 2.36
CA GLU A 374 -25.02 9.06 3.23
C GLU A 374 -24.74 8.09 4.39
N LYS A 375 -25.47 6.96 4.46
CA LYS A 375 -25.25 5.93 5.45
C LYS A 375 -24.00 5.13 5.08
N GLU A 376 -22.87 5.52 5.67
CA GLU A 376 -21.60 4.80 5.54
C GLU A 376 -21.83 3.31 5.87
N GLU A 377 -21.69 2.44 4.87
CA GLU A 377 -21.96 1.01 5.02
C GLU A 377 -20.95 0.39 6.00
N GLU A 378 -21.38 0.04 7.21
CA GLU A 378 -20.47 -0.56 8.19
C GLU A 378 -19.98 -1.93 7.72
N GLY A 379 -18.66 -2.10 7.60
CA GLY A 379 -18.02 -3.37 7.23
C GLY A 379 -17.51 -3.43 5.78
N MET A 380 -17.44 -4.66 5.27
CA MET A 380 -16.81 -5.00 3.99
C MET A 380 -17.66 -4.70 2.75
N GLY A 381 -18.94 -4.36 2.92
CA GLY A 381 -19.86 -4.09 1.82
C GLY A 381 -20.26 -5.32 1.00
N GLN A 382 -21.00 -5.08 -0.10
CA GLN A 382 -21.49 -6.12 -1.00
C GLN A 382 -20.62 -6.28 -2.25
N ALA A 383 -20.53 -7.52 -2.72
CA ALA A 383 -19.72 -7.88 -3.87
C ALA A 383 -20.49 -7.58 -5.17
N THR A 384 -20.26 -6.40 -5.77
CA THR A 384 -20.99 -5.98 -6.97
C THR A 384 -20.15 -5.99 -8.25
N ILE A 385 -18.87 -5.61 -8.17
CA ILE A 385 -18.00 -5.45 -9.33
C ILE A 385 -17.07 -6.65 -9.47
N HIS A 386 -17.30 -7.46 -10.51
CA HIS A 386 -16.48 -8.62 -10.86
C HIS A 386 -15.37 -8.23 -11.84
N TYR A 387 -14.14 -8.66 -11.58
CA TYR A 387 -13.02 -8.47 -12.49
C TYR A 387 -13.29 -9.13 -13.84
N GLY A 388 -13.03 -8.42 -14.94
CA GLY A 388 -13.21 -8.91 -16.31
C GLY A 388 -14.66 -9.08 -16.81
N GLU A 389 -15.65 -9.09 -15.92
CA GLU A 389 -17.05 -9.36 -16.29
C GLU A 389 -17.96 -8.14 -16.17
N THR A 390 -17.74 -7.30 -15.15
CA THR A 390 -18.59 -6.14 -14.91
C THR A 390 -18.15 -4.95 -15.75
N ASN A 391 -19.08 -4.43 -16.54
CA ASN A 391 -18.93 -3.14 -17.21
C ASN A 391 -19.58 -2.04 -16.33
N ALA A 392 -18.84 -0.97 -16.08
CA ALA A 392 -19.34 0.18 -15.32
C ALA A 392 -18.96 1.49 -15.99
N PHE A 393 -19.71 2.54 -15.69
CA PHE A 393 -19.39 3.91 -16.09
C PHE A 393 -18.74 4.64 -14.91
N ILE A 394 -17.76 5.49 -15.19
CA ILE A 394 -17.11 6.33 -14.16
C ILE A 394 -17.68 7.75 -14.25
N ARG A 395 -18.24 8.23 -13.15
CA ARG A 395 -18.80 9.59 -13.03
C ARG A 395 -18.06 10.36 -11.95
N HIS A 396 -17.69 11.60 -12.23
CA HIS A 396 -17.17 12.52 -11.23
C HIS A 396 -18.32 13.02 -10.35
N VAL A 397 -18.16 12.96 -9.03
CA VAL A 397 -19.22 13.26 -8.05
C VAL A 397 -19.64 14.72 -8.10
N GLU A 398 -18.76 15.65 -7.72
CA GLU A 398 -19.12 17.08 -7.56
C GLU A 398 -19.63 17.73 -8.85
N ARG A 399 -18.94 17.46 -9.96
CA ARG A 399 -19.20 18.09 -11.27
C ARG A 399 -20.24 17.36 -12.12
N GLU A 400 -20.71 16.19 -11.66
CA GLU A 400 -21.69 15.33 -12.32
C GLU A 400 -21.40 15.09 -13.81
N VAL A 401 -20.14 14.77 -14.13
CA VAL A 401 -19.67 14.51 -15.51
C VAL A 401 -19.10 13.12 -15.65
N TRP A 402 -19.29 12.53 -16.82
CA TRP A 402 -18.77 11.23 -17.19
C TRP A 402 -17.32 11.32 -17.64
N LEU A 403 -16.51 10.35 -17.22
CA LEU A 403 -15.19 10.14 -17.76
C LEU A 403 -15.33 9.48 -19.15
N THR A 404 -14.99 10.23 -20.19
CA THR A 404 -15.13 9.83 -21.59
C THR A 404 -13.84 10.17 -22.35
N TYR A 405 -13.88 10.13 -23.69
CA TYR A 405 -12.75 10.42 -24.55
C TYR A 405 -13.06 11.50 -25.58
N GLN A 406 -12.00 12.15 -26.05
CA GLN A 406 -11.97 13.01 -27.23
C GLN A 406 -10.93 12.44 -28.19
N THR A 407 -11.34 12.18 -29.42
CA THR A 407 -10.45 11.67 -30.47
C THR A 407 -9.84 12.81 -31.26
N SER A 408 -8.54 12.73 -31.51
CA SER A 408 -7.80 13.61 -32.42
C SER A 408 -6.91 12.80 -33.34
N GLU A 409 -6.77 13.24 -34.60
CA GLU A 409 -5.86 12.62 -35.55
C GLU A 409 -4.47 13.26 -35.46
N VAL A 410 -3.45 12.46 -35.17
CA VAL A 410 -2.06 12.91 -35.02
C VAL A 410 -1.17 12.16 -36.01
N THR A 411 -0.22 12.86 -36.64
CA THR A 411 0.73 12.21 -37.57
C THR A 411 1.97 11.74 -36.81
N ARG A 412 2.14 10.42 -36.68
CA ARG A 412 3.33 9.78 -36.09
C ARG A 412 4.34 9.42 -37.17
N LYS A 413 5.60 9.83 -36.95
CA LYS A 413 6.72 9.57 -37.87
C LYS A 413 6.90 8.05 -38.07
N GLY A 414 6.82 7.59 -39.32
CA GLY A 414 7.00 6.17 -39.68
C GLY A 414 5.74 5.30 -39.60
N ILE A 415 4.63 5.81 -39.03
CA ILE A 415 3.36 5.07 -38.91
C ILE A 415 2.25 5.77 -39.71
N GLY A 416 2.33 7.09 -39.89
CA GLY A 416 1.33 7.89 -40.61
C GLY A 416 0.34 8.54 -39.64
N LYS A 417 -0.90 8.76 -40.10
CA LYS A 417 -1.97 9.32 -39.28
C LYS A 417 -2.51 8.24 -38.33
N VAL A 418 -2.55 8.57 -37.04
CA VAL A 418 -3.00 7.68 -35.97
C VAL A 418 -4.06 8.44 -35.16
N GLU A 419 -5.14 7.75 -34.79
CA GLU A 419 -6.10 8.28 -33.82
C GLU A 419 -5.51 8.20 -32.42
N GLU A 420 -5.55 9.31 -31.70
CA GLU A 420 -5.24 9.37 -30.29
C GLU A 420 -6.51 9.76 -29.52
N LYS A 421 -6.83 8.98 -28.48
CA LYS A 421 -7.95 9.25 -27.60
C LYS A 421 -7.45 9.84 -26.29
N LYS A 422 -7.83 11.09 -26.04
CA LYS A 422 -7.56 11.80 -24.78
C LYS A 422 -8.74 11.63 -23.84
N ALA A 423 -8.51 11.32 -22.57
CA ALA A 423 -9.57 11.31 -21.58
C ALA A 423 -10.04 12.74 -21.25
N ILE A 424 -11.36 12.93 -21.24
CA ILE A 424 -12.02 14.19 -20.93
C ILE A 424 -13.21 13.93 -20.00
N ALA A 425 -13.75 15.00 -19.40
CA ALA A 425 -14.93 14.93 -18.57
C ALA A 425 -16.09 15.69 -19.25
N HIS A 426 -17.18 14.99 -19.57
CA HIS A 426 -18.30 15.55 -20.33
C HIS A 426 -19.66 15.24 -19.68
N SER A 427 -20.66 16.10 -19.85
CA SER A 427 -21.99 15.93 -19.24
C SER A 427 -22.77 14.74 -19.80
N GLU A 428 -22.58 14.43 -21.08
CA GLU A 428 -23.27 13.32 -21.74
C GLU A 428 -22.39 12.05 -21.82
N GLY A 429 -21.09 12.24 -22.09
CA GLY A 429 -20.18 11.17 -22.52
C GLY A 429 -20.66 10.40 -23.75
N HIS A 430 -19.92 9.37 -24.16
CA HIS A 430 -20.27 8.50 -25.27
C HIS A 430 -20.99 7.23 -24.79
N MET A 431 -21.67 6.52 -25.70
CA MET A 431 -22.42 5.30 -25.33
C MET A 431 -21.51 4.11 -25.00
N ASP A 432 -20.26 4.17 -25.44
CA ASP A 432 -19.22 3.14 -25.31
C ASP A 432 -18.18 3.45 -24.21
N ASP A 433 -18.46 4.39 -23.30
CA ASP A 433 -17.62 4.74 -22.13
C ASP A 433 -17.54 3.62 -21.05
N CYS A 434 -17.78 2.36 -21.42
CA CYS A 434 -17.80 1.24 -20.48
C CYS A 434 -16.38 0.89 -20.04
N TYR A 435 -16.20 0.76 -18.72
CA TYR A 435 -14.94 0.33 -18.10
C TYR A 435 -15.05 -1.11 -17.60
N THR A 436 -14.04 -1.90 -17.94
CA THR A 436 -13.80 -3.24 -17.37
C THR A 436 -12.54 -3.20 -16.52
N PHE A 437 -12.55 -3.89 -15.38
CA PHE A 437 -11.46 -3.86 -14.40
C PHE A 437 -10.67 -5.16 -14.44
N PHE A 438 -9.35 -5.07 -14.47
CA PHE A 438 -8.46 -6.23 -14.40
C PHE A 438 -7.42 -6.03 -13.31
N MET A 439 -7.43 -6.92 -12.31
CA MET A 439 -6.44 -6.91 -11.24
C MET A 439 -5.02 -7.06 -11.82
N ALA A 440 -4.10 -6.23 -11.34
CA ALA A 440 -2.70 -6.32 -11.73
C ALA A 440 -2.03 -7.52 -11.06
N LEU A 441 -1.01 -8.08 -11.71
CA LEU A 441 -0.20 -9.11 -11.09
C LEU A 441 0.57 -8.52 -9.90
N SER A 442 0.78 -9.32 -8.85
CA SER A 442 1.48 -8.88 -7.64
C SER A 442 2.86 -8.28 -7.94
N GLU A 443 3.63 -8.92 -8.84
CA GLU A 443 4.95 -8.43 -9.24
C GLU A 443 4.91 -7.11 -10.04
N GLU A 444 3.89 -6.89 -10.86
CA GLU A 444 3.71 -5.62 -11.59
C GLU A 444 3.38 -4.49 -10.62
N SER A 445 2.44 -4.75 -9.71
CA SER A 445 2.07 -3.81 -8.65
C SER A 445 3.27 -3.45 -7.76
N MET A 446 4.06 -4.46 -7.37
CA MET A 446 5.31 -4.25 -6.61
C MET A 446 6.30 -3.40 -7.40
N SER A 447 6.60 -3.79 -8.64
CA SER A 447 7.55 -3.07 -9.50
C SER A 447 7.15 -1.60 -9.69
N ALA A 448 5.86 -1.33 -9.90
CA ALA A 448 5.37 0.03 -10.09
C ALA A 448 5.54 0.92 -8.85
N ARG A 449 5.38 0.34 -7.64
CA ARG A 449 5.70 1.05 -6.39
C ARG A 449 7.19 1.31 -6.24
N VAL A 450 8.04 0.33 -6.56
CA VAL A 450 9.50 0.51 -6.54
C VAL A 450 9.90 1.62 -7.51
N ILE A 451 9.35 1.64 -8.74
CA ILE A 451 9.56 2.72 -9.71
C ILE A 451 9.19 4.08 -9.12
N ARG A 452 8.02 4.21 -8.48
CA ARG A 452 7.61 5.45 -7.81
C ARG A 452 8.62 5.88 -6.76
N LYS A 453 9.04 4.96 -5.88
CA LYS A 453 9.99 5.24 -4.80
C LYS A 453 11.35 5.67 -5.34
N CYS A 454 11.88 4.95 -6.34
CA CYS A 454 13.12 5.31 -7.02
C CYS A 454 13.03 6.70 -7.64
N SER A 455 11.95 6.98 -8.38
CA SER A 455 11.73 8.27 -9.01
C SER A 455 11.69 9.39 -7.96
N ALA A 456 10.96 9.21 -6.85
CA ALA A 456 10.84 10.22 -5.81
C ALA A 456 12.18 10.52 -5.12
N VAL A 457 12.92 9.50 -4.70
CA VAL A 457 14.20 9.64 -3.97
C VAL A 457 15.29 10.20 -4.89
N LEU A 458 15.44 9.64 -6.10
CA LEU A 458 16.47 10.09 -7.04
C LEU A 458 16.20 11.49 -7.56
N ASN A 459 14.95 11.86 -7.88
CA ASN A 459 14.64 13.25 -8.26
C ASN A 459 14.92 14.23 -7.13
N ARG A 460 14.62 13.86 -5.88
CA ARG A 460 14.95 14.69 -4.71
C ARG A 460 16.46 14.86 -4.58
N PHE A 461 17.22 13.78 -4.74
CA PHE A 461 18.68 13.79 -4.71
C PHE A 461 19.28 14.67 -5.80
N LEU A 462 18.82 14.53 -7.06
CA LEU A 462 19.32 15.36 -8.18
C LEU A 462 19.04 16.84 -7.97
N LYS A 463 17.79 17.19 -7.59
CA LYS A 463 17.45 18.60 -7.26
C LYS A 463 18.28 19.13 -6.10
N GLY A 464 18.59 18.28 -5.11
CA GLY A 464 19.47 18.63 -4.01
C GLY A 464 20.91 18.90 -4.47
N ILE A 465 21.45 18.11 -5.39
CA ILE A 465 22.78 18.36 -5.99
C ILE A 465 22.78 19.65 -6.79
N GLU A 466 21.76 19.89 -7.61
CA GLU A 466 21.62 21.16 -8.35
C GLU A 466 21.59 22.35 -7.40
N GLY A 467 20.79 22.26 -6.33
CA GLY A 467 20.73 23.28 -5.29
C GLY A 467 22.05 23.46 -4.54
N LEU A 468 22.78 22.38 -4.28
CA LEU A 468 24.12 22.44 -3.66
C LEU A 468 25.13 23.13 -4.59
N GLN A 469 25.01 22.93 -5.90
CA GLN A 469 25.86 23.58 -6.90
C GLN A 469 25.58 25.09 -7.02
N THR A 470 24.31 25.51 -6.90
CA THR A 470 23.93 26.92 -7.03
C THR A 470 24.10 27.71 -5.73
N ASP A 471 23.63 27.15 -4.61
CA ASP A 471 23.44 27.87 -3.34
C ASP A 471 24.33 27.33 -2.21
N GLY A 472 25.15 26.30 -2.48
CA GLY A 472 26.00 25.67 -1.48
C GLY A 472 25.21 24.94 -0.39
N ASN A 473 25.83 24.73 0.76
CA ASN A 473 25.29 23.89 1.83
C ASN A 473 24.01 24.46 2.49
N GLU A 474 23.71 25.74 2.26
CA GLU A 474 22.50 26.39 2.78
C GLU A 474 21.25 26.11 1.92
N SER A 475 21.43 25.49 0.74
CA SER A 475 20.34 25.14 -0.16
C SER A 475 19.23 24.39 0.56
N ARG A 476 18.00 24.87 0.40
CA ARG A 476 16.82 24.22 0.97
C ARG A 476 16.56 22.86 0.34
N ASP A 477 16.89 22.70 -0.94
CA ASP A 477 16.69 21.45 -1.65
C ASP A 477 17.73 20.40 -1.24
N TRP A 478 18.97 20.82 -0.97
CA TRP A 478 19.98 19.94 -0.37
C TRP A 478 19.59 19.46 1.03
N ARG A 479 19.06 20.35 1.89
CA ARG A 479 18.59 20.00 3.24
C ARG A 479 17.44 18.97 3.27
N ARG A 480 16.76 18.74 2.16
CA ARG A 480 15.70 17.73 2.02
C ARG A 480 16.22 16.36 1.61
N VAL A 481 17.48 16.26 1.20
CA VAL A 481 18.10 15.00 0.78
C VAL A 481 18.49 14.20 2.01
N ASP A 482 17.99 12.97 2.09
CA ASP A 482 18.49 11.97 3.04
C ASP A 482 19.42 11.00 2.31
N LEU A 483 20.71 11.07 2.64
CA LEU A 483 21.73 10.20 2.04
C LEU A 483 21.60 8.74 2.50
N ASN A 484 21.06 8.49 3.69
CA ASN A 484 20.82 7.13 4.16
C ASN A 484 19.69 6.50 3.35
N GLU A 485 18.60 7.24 3.09
CA GLU A 485 17.51 6.79 2.20
C GLU A 485 18.04 6.46 0.79
N VAL A 486 18.91 7.30 0.23
CA VAL A 486 19.54 7.04 -1.08
C VAL A 486 20.40 5.78 -1.06
N LEU A 487 21.25 5.61 -0.03
CA LEU A 487 22.11 4.43 0.09
C LEU A 487 21.29 3.14 0.26
N MET A 488 20.25 3.16 1.08
CA MET A 488 19.35 2.02 1.29
C MET A 488 18.59 1.68 0.03
N LEU A 489 18.05 2.67 -0.69
CA LEU A 489 17.41 2.47 -1.99
C LEU A 489 18.34 1.73 -2.96
N MET A 490 19.60 2.14 -3.03
CA MET A 490 20.58 1.52 -3.94
C MET A 490 20.88 0.08 -3.55
N ARG A 491 20.99 -0.24 -2.25
CA ARG A 491 21.15 -1.61 -1.76
C ARG A 491 19.94 -2.47 -2.11
N ASP A 492 18.75 -1.98 -1.80
CA ASP A 492 17.52 -2.72 -2.10
C ASP A 492 17.33 -2.95 -3.59
N LEU A 493 17.76 -2.02 -4.45
CA LEU A 493 17.73 -2.20 -5.90
C LEU A 493 18.71 -3.28 -6.37
N ILE A 494 19.89 -3.39 -5.76
CA ILE A 494 20.85 -4.45 -6.06
C ILE A 494 20.22 -5.80 -5.76
N ASP A 495 19.59 -5.95 -4.59
CA ASP A 495 18.93 -7.19 -4.17
C ASP A 495 17.68 -7.48 -5.03
N TYR A 496 16.91 -6.45 -5.37
CA TYR A 496 15.71 -6.57 -6.21
C TYR A 496 16.00 -7.10 -7.62
N PHE A 497 17.17 -6.73 -8.17
CA PHE A 497 17.66 -7.17 -9.47
C PHE A 497 18.72 -8.27 -9.39
N ALA A 498 18.93 -8.87 -8.22
CA ALA A 498 19.89 -9.94 -8.04
C ALA A 498 19.54 -11.14 -8.94
N GLN A 499 20.58 -11.74 -9.53
CA GLN A 499 20.41 -12.95 -10.33
C GLN A 499 20.09 -14.13 -9.42
N PRO A 500 19.28 -15.10 -9.89
CA PRO A 500 19.02 -16.32 -9.14
C PRO A 500 20.32 -17.11 -8.92
N GLU A 501 20.47 -17.68 -7.74
CA GLU A 501 21.63 -18.49 -7.37
C GLU A 501 21.79 -19.72 -8.29
N GLU A 502 23.04 -20.10 -8.56
CA GLU A 502 23.35 -21.23 -9.45
C GLU A 502 22.93 -22.59 -8.89
N GLN A 503 22.74 -22.69 -7.57
CA GLN A 503 22.41 -23.92 -6.85
C GLN A 503 20.92 -24.30 -6.91
N LEU A 504 20.06 -23.41 -7.43
CA LEU A 504 18.64 -23.68 -7.58
C LEU A 504 18.38 -24.73 -8.66
N ASP A 505 17.29 -25.49 -8.51
CA ASP A 505 16.83 -26.39 -9.56
C ASP A 505 16.51 -25.62 -10.85
N PHE A 506 16.59 -26.32 -11.99
CA PHE A 506 16.46 -25.70 -13.31
C PHE A 506 15.13 -24.95 -13.49
N GLU A 507 14.03 -25.49 -12.97
CA GLU A 507 12.70 -24.93 -13.13
C GLU A 507 12.53 -23.65 -12.32
N SER A 508 12.86 -23.69 -11.02
CA SER A 508 12.85 -22.52 -10.13
C SER A 508 13.74 -21.41 -10.68
N ARG A 509 14.93 -21.76 -11.17
CA ARG A 509 15.86 -20.81 -11.76
C ARG A 509 15.29 -20.15 -13.03
N GLN A 510 14.67 -20.92 -13.92
CA GLN A 510 14.06 -20.38 -15.13
C GLN A 510 12.89 -19.44 -14.82
N ASN A 511 12.08 -19.77 -13.81
CA ASN A 511 11.00 -18.91 -13.35
C ASN A 511 11.52 -17.59 -12.76
N ARG A 512 12.57 -17.64 -11.93
CA ARG A 512 13.22 -16.42 -11.40
C ARG A 512 13.81 -15.55 -12.51
N PHE A 513 14.41 -16.14 -13.54
CA PHE A 513 14.91 -15.37 -14.70
C PHE A 513 13.77 -14.69 -15.48
N ARG A 514 12.62 -15.34 -15.65
CA ARG A 514 11.44 -14.72 -16.28
C ARG A 514 10.92 -13.53 -15.46
N ALA A 515 10.78 -13.72 -14.15
CA ALA A 515 10.38 -12.65 -13.23
C ALA A 515 11.36 -11.47 -13.27
N LEU A 516 12.67 -11.75 -13.21
CA LEU A 516 13.72 -10.72 -13.29
C LEU A 516 13.63 -9.93 -14.61
N ARG A 517 13.44 -10.60 -15.74
CA ARG A 517 13.28 -9.93 -17.04
C ARG A 517 12.03 -9.06 -17.08
N SER A 518 10.90 -9.56 -16.56
CA SER A 518 9.67 -8.78 -16.48
C SER A 518 9.87 -7.50 -15.66
N ARG A 519 10.53 -7.59 -14.50
CA ARG A 519 10.89 -6.41 -13.69
C ARG A 519 11.78 -5.44 -14.46
N GLN A 520 12.80 -5.94 -15.16
CA GLN A 520 13.68 -5.10 -15.99
C GLN A 520 12.91 -4.39 -17.11
N ASP A 521 11.99 -5.07 -17.79
CA ASP A 521 11.19 -4.49 -18.87
C ASP A 521 10.25 -3.39 -18.35
N LEU A 522 9.62 -3.59 -17.18
CA LEU A 522 8.79 -2.56 -16.53
C LEU A 522 9.58 -1.29 -16.17
N PHE A 523 10.85 -1.44 -15.76
CA PHE A 523 11.74 -0.32 -15.44
C PHE A 523 12.23 0.41 -16.71
N GLN A 524 12.42 -0.31 -17.81
CA GLN A 524 12.87 0.27 -19.08
C GLN A 524 11.85 1.21 -19.72
N ALA A 525 10.55 0.98 -19.49
CA ALA A 525 9.48 1.84 -19.98
C ALA A 525 9.46 3.24 -19.32
N PHE A 526 10.30 3.49 -18.31
CA PHE A 526 10.38 4.79 -17.63
C PHE A 526 11.69 5.52 -17.98
N THR A 527 11.57 6.61 -18.75
CA THR A 527 12.68 7.37 -19.34
C THR A 527 13.70 7.91 -18.32
N PHE A 528 13.33 8.08 -17.05
CA PHE A 528 14.28 8.58 -16.04
C PHE A 528 15.39 7.57 -15.72
N LEU A 529 15.12 6.27 -15.83
CA LEU A 529 16.13 5.23 -15.65
C LEU A 529 17.10 5.13 -16.84
N TYR A 530 16.84 5.78 -17.98
CA TYR A 530 17.79 5.83 -19.09
C TYR A 530 19.11 6.49 -18.68
N SER A 531 19.07 7.50 -17.82
CA SER A 531 20.27 8.15 -17.26
C SER A 531 21.04 7.22 -16.30
N PHE A 532 20.33 6.37 -15.56
CA PHE A 532 20.93 5.38 -14.66
C PHE A 532 21.46 4.14 -15.42
N LYS A 533 20.82 3.78 -16.55
CA LYS A 533 21.22 2.70 -17.47
C LYS A 533 22.62 2.93 -18.04
N LEU A 534 22.99 4.18 -18.29
CA LEU A 534 24.35 4.57 -18.71
C LEU A 534 25.42 4.28 -17.66
N PHE A 535 25.06 4.27 -16.37
CA PHE A 535 25.99 4.08 -15.27
C PHE A 535 26.09 2.60 -14.84
N TYR A 536 24.98 1.87 -14.79
CA TYR A 536 24.97 0.50 -14.24
C TYR A 536 25.18 -0.61 -15.28
N PHE A 537 24.62 -0.48 -16.49
CA PHE A 537 24.68 -1.52 -17.53
C PHE A 537 25.88 -1.39 -18.49
N LYS A 538 26.74 -0.38 -18.30
CA LYS A 538 27.98 -0.21 -19.07
C LYS A 538 29.20 -0.80 -18.36
N TYR A 539 29.06 -1.21 -17.10
CA TYR A 539 30.16 -1.64 -16.23
C TYR A 539 29.96 -3.00 -15.55
N ASN A 540 28.91 -3.74 -15.94
CA ASN A 540 28.80 -5.20 -15.79
C ASN A 540 28.52 -5.78 -17.18
#